data_AF-A0A4V0I4N7-F1
#
_entry.id   AF-A0A4V0I4N7-F1
#
_cell.length_a   1.000
_cell.length_b   1.000
_cell.length_c   1.000
_cell.angle_alpha   90.00
_cell.angle_beta   90.00
_cell.angle_gamma   90.00
#
_symmetry.space_group_name_H-M   'P 1'
#
loop_
_entity.id
_entity.type
_entity.pdbx_description
1 polymer ?
#
loop_
_entity_poly.entity_id
_entity_poly.type
_entity_poly.pdbx_seq_one_letter_code
_entity_poly.pdbx_strand_id
1 'polypeptide(L)'
;MRRRSPIPLAALVAWAAATTACLAVALADPVRDLRHPAVTGSAAVTVGWMLLAWAAMAVRTDRVARGLWTLGLAALGVHLVLAFWLAHGWSHAAAVEHVREVGGSGAGIVVNYLFALVWAADVVWWWAAPAGHARRPRWVGALLHGFLAFVVVNATVVFGPAERRVAYALALGLVAALAWLRRSESHLGTS
;
A
#
# COMPACT_ATOMS: atom_id res chain seq x y z
N MET A 1 7.99 15.58 -28.60
CA MET A 1 7.67 14.25 -28.05
C MET A 1 6.53 14.37 -27.03
N ARG A 2 5.32 13.88 -27.31
CA ARG A 2 4.23 13.85 -26.32
C ARG A 2 4.60 12.88 -25.19
N ARG A 3 4.89 13.39 -23.99
CA ARG A 3 5.03 12.57 -22.79
C ARG A 3 3.65 11.97 -22.49
N ARG A 4 3.40 10.74 -22.95
CA ARG A 4 2.20 9.98 -22.55
C ARG A 4 2.20 9.84 -21.03
N SER A 5 1.04 10.05 -20.39
CA SER A 5 0.92 9.99 -18.95
C SER A 5 1.39 8.61 -18.44
N PRO A 6 2.16 8.57 -17.36
CA PRO A 6 2.64 7.31 -16.77
C PRO A 6 1.52 6.52 -16.09
N ILE A 7 0.40 7.17 -15.79
CA ILE A 7 -0.78 6.55 -15.17
C ILE A 7 -1.83 6.30 -16.27
N PRO A 8 -2.31 5.06 -16.46
CA PRO A 8 -3.43 4.77 -17.34
C PRO A 8 -4.68 5.54 -16.88
N LEU A 9 -5.43 6.13 -17.82
CA LEU A 9 -6.67 6.85 -17.49
C LEU A 9 -7.66 5.98 -16.69
N ALA A 10 -7.80 4.71 -17.07
CA ALA A 10 -8.63 3.75 -16.34
C ALA A 10 -8.19 3.59 -14.87
N ALA A 11 -6.89 3.60 -14.58
CA ALA A 11 -6.39 3.51 -13.21
C ALA A 11 -6.70 4.78 -12.41
N LEU A 12 -6.60 5.96 -13.03
CA LEU A 12 -7.01 7.22 -12.40
C LEU A 12 -8.51 7.25 -12.09
N VAL A 13 -9.33 6.82 -13.04
CA VAL A 13 -10.79 6.74 -12.86
C VAL A 13 -11.15 5.76 -11.75
N ALA A 14 -10.54 4.57 -11.73
CA ALA A 14 -10.77 3.58 -10.66
C ALA A 14 -10.33 4.10 -9.29
N TRP A 15 -9.20 4.80 -9.21
CA TRP A 15 -8.70 5.39 -7.97
C TRP A 15 -9.64 6.49 -7.46
N ALA A 16 -10.09 7.37 -8.35
CA ALA A 16 -11.02 8.44 -8.03
C ALA A 16 -12.37 7.86 -7.56
N ALA A 17 -12.91 6.89 -8.27
CA ALA A 17 -14.17 6.23 -7.90
C ALA A 17 -14.09 5.57 -6.51
N ALA A 18 -13.03 4.80 -6.23
CA ALA A 18 -12.84 4.16 -4.93
C ALA A 18 -12.69 5.17 -3.79
N THR A 19 -11.95 6.26 -4.03
CA THR A 19 -11.75 7.34 -3.06
C THR A 19 -13.07 8.07 -2.78
N THR A 20 -13.81 8.44 -3.83
CA THR A 20 -15.12 9.09 -3.72
C THR A 20 -16.11 8.20 -3.00
N ALA A 21 -16.11 6.88 -3.25
CA ALA A 21 -16.98 5.94 -2.53
C ALA A 21 -16.67 5.92 -1.02
N CYS A 22 -15.39 5.85 -0.64
CA CYS A 22 -15.01 5.89 0.78
C CYS A 22 -15.40 7.22 1.44
N LEU A 23 -15.20 8.35 0.75
CA LEU A 23 -15.58 9.68 1.25
C LEU A 23 -17.10 9.83 1.37
N ALA A 24 -17.87 9.35 0.39
CA ALA A 24 -19.32 9.39 0.42
C ALA A 24 -19.87 8.62 1.62
N VAL A 25 -19.33 7.43 1.90
CA VAL A 25 -19.67 6.63 3.08
C VAL A 25 -19.31 7.37 4.37
N ALA A 26 -18.11 7.95 4.45
CA ALA A 26 -17.67 8.74 5.59
C ALA A 26 -18.54 9.98 5.88
N LEU A 27 -19.04 10.63 4.83
CA LEU A 27 -19.89 11.81 4.96
C LEU A 27 -21.34 11.45 5.30
N ALA A 28 -21.82 10.29 4.85
CA ALA A 28 -23.15 9.80 5.14
C ALA A 28 -23.32 9.36 6.60
N ASP A 29 -22.26 8.80 7.20
CA ASP A 29 -22.24 8.35 8.59
C ASP A 29 -20.93 8.77 9.28
N PRO A 30 -20.87 9.95 9.92
CA PRO A 30 -19.66 10.44 10.56
C PRO A 30 -19.44 9.84 11.96
N VAL A 31 -20.11 8.73 12.30
CA VAL A 31 -19.95 8.07 13.60
C VAL A 31 -18.52 7.58 13.77
N ARG A 32 -17.99 7.76 14.99
CA ARG A 32 -16.64 7.36 15.31
C ARG A 32 -16.57 5.87 15.58
N ASP A 33 -15.97 5.13 14.67
CA ASP A 33 -15.75 3.69 14.78
C ASP A 33 -14.49 3.26 14.01
N LEU A 34 -13.65 2.46 14.65
CA LEU A 34 -12.49 1.81 14.01
C LEU A 34 -12.89 0.85 12.89
N ARG A 35 -14.07 0.24 13.02
CA ARG A 35 -14.64 -0.66 12.01
C ARG A 35 -15.48 0.05 10.97
N HIS A 36 -15.51 1.39 11.00
CA HIS A 36 -16.28 2.18 10.06
C HIS A 36 -15.95 1.75 8.61
N PRO A 37 -16.96 1.48 7.76
CA PRO A 37 -16.73 0.92 6.42
C PRO A 37 -15.82 1.78 5.55
N ALA A 38 -15.80 3.11 5.73
CA ALA A 38 -14.87 3.99 5.02
C ALA A 38 -13.41 3.79 5.46
N VAL A 39 -13.15 3.48 6.74
CA VAL A 39 -11.79 3.23 7.26
C VAL A 39 -11.30 1.87 6.76
N THR A 40 -12.09 0.81 6.93
CA THR A 40 -11.72 -0.54 6.48
C THR A 40 -11.70 -0.66 4.95
N GLY A 41 -12.56 0.08 4.25
CA GLY A 41 -12.60 0.17 2.79
C GLY A 41 -11.37 0.88 2.21
N SER A 42 -11.02 2.05 2.75
CA SER A 42 -9.83 2.79 2.30
C SER A 42 -8.52 2.04 2.58
N ALA A 43 -8.44 1.28 3.68
CA ALA A 43 -7.32 0.36 3.93
C ALA A 43 -7.22 -0.72 2.84
N ALA A 44 -8.35 -1.34 2.49
CA ALA A 44 -8.40 -2.37 1.45
C ALA A 44 -8.02 -1.82 0.06
N VAL A 45 -8.49 -0.62 -0.28
CA VAL A 45 -8.12 0.09 -1.51
C VAL A 45 -6.62 0.35 -1.56
N THR A 46 -6.03 0.81 -0.46
CA THR A 46 -4.58 1.05 -0.34
C THR A 46 -3.78 -0.23 -0.61
N VAL A 47 -4.14 -1.32 0.07
CA VAL A 47 -3.49 -2.63 -0.12
C VAL A 47 -3.68 -3.14 -1.55
N GLY A 48 -4.87 -2.98 -2.12
CA GLY A 48 -5.16 -3.39 -3.49
C GLY A 48 -4.24 -2.71 -4.51
N TRP A 49 -4.07 -1.38 -4.43
CA TRP A 49 -3.14 -0.66 -5.31
C TRP A 49 -1.69 -1.09 -5.10
N MET A 50 -1.28 -1.35 -3.85
CA MET A 50 0.05 -1.86 -3.55
C MET A 50 0.32 -3.22 -4.21
N LEU A 51 -0.64 -4.15 -4.11
CA LEU A 51 -0.55 -5.48 -4.70
C LEU A 51 -0.53 -5.41 -6.23
N LEU A 52 -1.37 -4.57 -6.84
CA LEU A 52 -1.37 -4.33 -8.29
C LEU A 52 -0.02 -3.75 -8.75
N ALA A 53 0.55 -2.81 -7.99
CA ALA A 53 1.86 -2.26 -8.29
C ALA A 53 2.97 -3.31 -8.20
N TRP A 54 2.98 -4.15 -7.15
CA TRP A 54 3.95 -5.25 -7.07
C TRP A 54 3.79 -6.28 -8.18
N ALA A 55 2.54 -6.63 -8.55
CA ALA A 55 2.30 -7.49 -9.70
C ALA A 55 2.84 -6.85 -10.99
N ALA A 56 2.59 -5.56 -11.21
CA ALA A 56 3.11 -4.80 -12.34
C ALA A 56 4.66 -4.75 -12.38
N MET A 57 5.30 -4.61 -11.22
CA MET A 57 6.78 -4.71 -11.07
C MET A 57 7.27 -6.11 -11.42
N ALA A 58 6.58 -7.16 -10.94
CA ALA A 58 6.94 -8.55 -11.22
C ALA A 58 6.85 -8.87 -12.73
N VAL A 59 5.88 -8.30 -13.45
CA VAL A 59 5.76 -8.45 -14.92
C VAL A 59 6.49 -7.35 -15.73
N ARG A 60 7.38 -6.58 -15.10
CA ARG A 60 8.27 -5.57 -15.72
C ARG A 60 7.56 -4.47 -16.52
N THR A 61 6.41 -4.03 -16.03
CA THR A 61 5.68 -2.88 -16.60
C THR A 61 5.99 -1.59 -15.83
N ASP A 62 7.26 -1.18 -15.81
CA ASP A 62 7.78 -0.12 -14.91
C ASP A 62 6.97 1.19 -14.91
N ARG A 63 6.45 1.62 -16.07
CA ARG A 63 5.63 2.84 -16.15
C ARG A 63 4.31 2.67 -15.42
N VAL A 64 3.62 1.55 -15.67
CA VAL A 64 2.36 1.20 -15.03
C VAL A 64 2.59 0.98 -13.55
N ALA A 65 3.60 0.19 -13.18
CA ALA A 65 4.01 -0.05 -11.80
C ALA A 65 4.23 1.25 -11.03
N ARG A 66 5.00 2.19 -11.59
CA ARG A 66 5.24 3.50 -10.95
C ARG A 66 3.93 4.30 -10.76
N GLY A 67 3.03 4.26 -11.73
CA GLY A 67 1.72 4.89 -11.62
C GLY A 67 0.86 4.28 -10.52
N LEU A 68 0.71 2.95 -10.51
CA LEU A 68 -0.03 2.19 -9.50
C LEU A 68 0.56 2.39 -8.09
N TRP A 69 1.89 2.40 -7.98
CA TRP A 69 2.61 2.61 -6.73
C TRP A 69 2.34 4.00 -6.14
N THR A 70 2.27 5.01 -7.00
CA THR A 70 1.93 6.39 -6.61
C THR A 70 0.46 6.51 -6.20
N LEU A 71 -0.46 5.86 -6.93
CA LEU A 71 -1.88 5.81 -6.56
C LEU A 71 -2.11 5.07 -5.23
N GLY A 72 -1.34 4.03 -4.95
CA GLY A 72 -1.36 3.35 -3.65
C GLY A 72 -0.93 4.26 -2.51
N LEU A 73 0.14 5.04 -2.68
CA LEU A 73 0.54 6.06 -1.69
C LEU A 73 -0.55 7.12 -1.49
N ALA A 74 -1.18 7.60 -2.57
CA ALA A 74 -2.27 8.56 -2.46
C ALA A 74 -3.49 7.97 -1.72
N ALA A 75 -3.81 6.70 -1.97
CA ALA A 75 -4.85 5.98 -1.24
C ALA A 75 -4.50 5.81 0.24
N LEU A 76 -3.22 5.55 0.58
CA LEU A 76 -2.75 5.53 1.96
C LEU A 76 -2.98 6.88 2.64
N GLY A 77 -2.69 7.99 1.97
CA GLY A 77 -2.96 9.33 2.50
C GLY A 77 -4.45 9.55 2.83
N VAL A 78 -5.34 9.15 1.92
CA VAL A 78 -6.80 9.17 2.17
C VAL A 78 -7.16 8.29 3.36
N HIS A 79 -6.62 7.09 3.43
CA HIS A 79 -6.85 6.17 4.54
C HIS A 79 -6.42 6.77 5.89
N LEU A 80 -5.24 7.39 5.96
CA LEU A 80 -4.76 8.06 7.17
C LEU A 80 -5.71 9.19 7.60
N VAL A 81 -6.17 10.03 6.67
CA VAL A 81 -7.14 11.09 6.96
C VAL A 81 -8.44 10.49 7.50
N LEU A 82 -8.98 9.45 6.85
CA LEU A 82 -10.22 8.80 7.29
C LEU A 82 -10.05 8.11 8.65
N ALA A 83 -8.93 7.43 8.90
CA ALA A 83 -8.66 6.79 10.18
C ALA A 83 -8.52 7.84 11.30
N PHE A 84 -7.80 8.93 11.07
CA PHE A 84 -7.70 9.99 12.09
C PHE A 84 -9.03 10.68 12.33
N TRP A 85 -9.80 10.96 11.28
CA TRP A 85 -11.11 11.59 11.44
C TRP A 85 -12.13 10.69 12.14
N LEU A 86 -12.38 9.50 11.59
CA LEU A 86 -13.47 8.63 12.00
C LEU A 86 -13.08 7.66 13.12
N ALA A 87 -11.83 7.22 13.20
CA ALA A 87 -11.45 6.23 14.20
C ALA A 87 -10.80 6.84 15.45
N HIS A 88 -10.00 7.90 15.27
CA HIS A 88 -9.18 8.45 16.36
C HIS A 88 -9.59 9.88 16.79
N GLY A 89 -10.58 10.50 16.15
CA GLY A 89 -11.03 11.85 16.48
C GLY A 89 -9.91 12.89 16.45
N TRP A 90 -8.97 12.74 15.53
CA TRP A 90 -7.74 13.53 15.39
C TRP A 90 -6.77 13.46 16.58
N SER A 91 -6.98 12.53 17.53
CA SER A 91 -6.10 12.33 18.67
C SER A 91 -4.97 11.35 18.34
N HIS A 92 -3.74 11.85 18.32
CA HIS A 92 -2.56 11.00 18.22
C HIS A 92 -2.46 10.01 19.39
N ALA A 93 -2.81 10.44 20.61
CA ALA A 93 -2.81 9.57 21.78
C ALA A 93 -3.80 8.42 21.63
N ALA A 94 -4.99 8.67 21.06
CA ALA A 94 -5.96 7.60 20.78
C ALA A 94 -5.43 6.60 19.73
N ALA A 95 -4.69 7.07 18.73
CA ALA A 95 -4.06 6.18 17.76
C ALA A 95 -2.94 5.33 18.39
N VAL A 96 -2.10 5.91 19.26
CA VAL A 96 -1.07 5.19 20.03
C VAL A 96 -1.71 4.11 20.90
N GLU A 97 -2.77 4.47 21.61
CA GLU A 97 -3.50 3.57 22.50
C GLU A 97 -4.12 2.40 21.73
N HIS A 98 -4.78 2.69 20.61
CA HIS A 98 -5.31 1.64 19.75
C HIS A 98 -4.23 0.65 19.27
N VAL A 99 -3.06 1.16 18.85
CA VAL A 99 -1.95 0.29 18.44
C VAL A 99 -1.40 -0.52 19.63
N ARG A 100 -1.41 0.04 20.84
CA ARG A 100 -1.05 -0.68 22.05
C ARG A 100 -2.01 -1.83 22.35
N GLU A 101 -3.32 -1.61 22.19
CA GLU A 101 -4.34 -2.64 22.41
C GLU A 101 -4.22 -3.79 21.40
N VAL A 102 -4.01 -3.48 20.12
CA VAL A 102 -3.97 -4.49 19.05
C VAL A 102 -2.61 -5.17 18.94
N GLY A 103 -1.53 -4.40 19.03
CA GLY A 103 -0.15 -4.87 18.80
C GLY A 103 0.65 -5.10 20.08
N GLY A 104 0.08 -4.87 21.26
CA GLY A 104 0.73 -5.04 22.56
C GLY A 104 1.71 -3.91 22.94
N SER A 105 1.98 -2.96 22.04
CA SER A 105 2.88 -1.83 22.29
C SER A 105 2.49 -0.59 21.51
N GLY A 106 2.34 0.54 22.19
CA GLY A 106 2.06 1.83 21.56
C GLY A 106 3.17 2.29 20.61
N ALA A 107 4.40 1.79 20.80
CA ALA A 107 5.52 2.05 19.89
C ALA A 107 5.27 1.53 18.46
N GLY A 108 4.32 0.60 18.28
CA GLY A 108 3.89 0.15 16.95
C GLY A 108 3.39 1.28 16.05
N ILE A 109 2.92 2.41 16.60
CA ILE A 109 2.52 3.56 15.79
C ILE A 109 3.70 4.11 14.97
N VAL A 110 4.92 4.02 15.51
CA VAL A 110 6.14 4.48 14.84
C VAL A 110 6.38 3.63 13.59
N VAL A 111 6.10 2.32 13.65
CA VAL A 111 6.20 1.42 12.49
C VAL A 111 5.24 1.85 11.38
N ASN A 112 4.01 2.27 11.72
CA ASN A 112 3.04 2.76 10.74
C ASN A 112 3.51 4.07 10.09
N TYR A 113 4.13 4.97 10.85
CA TYR A 113 4.72 6.20 10.29
C TYR A 113 5.94 5.93 9.42
N LEU A 114 6.81 5.01 9.84
CA LEU A 114 7.94 4.57 9.03
C LEU A 114 7.47 3.92 7.73
N PHE A 115 6.40 3.12 7.77
CA PHE A 115 5.78 2.55 6.56
C PHE A 115 5.37 3.63 5.56
N ALA A 116 4.62 4.64 6.01
CA ALA A 116 4.18 5.74 5.16
C ALA A 116 5.37 6.56 4.61
N LEU A 117 6.36 6.88 5.46
CA LEU A 117 7.54 7.65 5.08
C LEU A 117 8.44 6.91 4.09
N VAL A 118 8.71 5.62 4.33
CA VAL A 118 9.54 4.79 3.43
C VAL A 118 8.87 4.64 2.07
N TRP A 119 7.56 4.40 2.04
CA TRP A 119 6.82 4.32 0.78
C TRP A 119 6.82 5.67 0.05
N ALA A 120 6.58 6.79 0.76
CA ALA A 120 6.66 8.13 0.18
C ALA A 120 8.06 8.43 -0.40
N ALA A 121 9.12 8.11 0.34
CA ALA A 121 10.50 8.29 -0.10
C ALA A 121 10.82 7.48 -1.36
N ASP A 122 10.34 6.22 -1.45
CA ASP A 122 10.51 5.39 -2.64
C ASP A 122 9.81 6.00 -3.86
N VAL A 123 8.57 6.46 -3.70
CA VAL A 123 7.81 7.13 -4.75
C VAL A 123 8.55 8.39 -5.22
N VAL A 124 8.98 9.25 -4.29
CA VAL A 124 9.75 10.45 -4.60
C VAL A 124 11.04 10.11 -5.34
N TRP A 125 11.79 9.12 -4.86
CA TRP A 125 13.03 8.68 -5.52
C TRP A 125 12.77 8.18 -6.95
N TRP A 126 11.73 7.38 -7.15
CA TRP A 126 11.39 6.83 -8.46
C TRP A 126 10.95 7.91 -9.47
N TRP A 127 10.34 9.00 -9.01
CA TRP A 127 9.99 10.15 -9.85
C TRP A 127 11.18 11.09 -10.11
N ALA A 128 11.94 11.42 -9.07
CA ALA A 128 13.04 12.37 -9.15
C ALA A 128 14.24 11.82 -9.94
N ALA A 129 14.55 10.53 -9.77
CA ALA A 129 15.69 9.89 -10.42
C ALA A 129 15.34 8.50 -10.95
N PRO A 130 14.54 8.37 -12.03
CA PRO A 130 14.10 7.07 -12.55
C PRO A 130 15.26 6.13 -12.91
N ALA A 131 16.33 6.67 -13.51
CA ALA A 131 17.52 5.90 -13.85
C ALA A 131 18.35 5.53 -12.60
N GLY A 132 18.29 6.31 -11.53
CA GLY A 132 18.92 5.98 -10.25
C GLY A 132 18.15 4.87 -9.53
N HIS A 133 16.82 4.99 -9.48
CA HIS A 133 15.93 3.98 -8.90
C HIS A 133 16.04 2.62 -9.62
N ALA A 134 16.11 2.63 -10.96
CA ALA A 134 16.32 1.42 -11.75
C ALA A 134 17.68 0.75 -11.51
N ARG A 135 18.71 1.54 -11.16
CA ARG A 135 20.07 1.05 -10.86
C ARG A 135 20.31 0.78 -9.38
N ARG A 136 19.27 0.82 -8.54
CA ARG A 136 19.42 0.62 -7.10
C ARG A 136 20.07 -0.74 -6.78
N PRO A 137 20.95 -0.82 -5.77
CA PRO A 137 21.48 -2.10 -5.31
C PRO A 137 20.35 -3.05 -4.91
N ARG A 138 20.48 -4.34 -5.24
CA ARG A 138 19.44 -5.35 -4.99
C ARG A 138 19.04 -5.45 -3.52
N TRP A 139 20.00 -5.28 -2.61
CA TRP A 139 19.75 -5.33 -1.16
C TRP A 139 18.87 -4.17 -0.68
N VAL A 140 19.01 -2.98 -1.26
CA VAL A 140 18.15 -1.82 -0.95
C VAL A 140 16.71 -2.13 -1.34
N GLY A 141 16.51 -2.64 -2.56
CA GLY A 141 15.18 -3.06 -3.01
C GLY A 141 14.58 -4.17 -2.16
N ALA A 142 15.40 -5.15 -1.75
CA ALA A 142 14.96 -6.25 -0.90
C ALA A 142 14.55 -5.76 0.50
N LEU A 143 15.34 -4.88 1.12
CA LEU A 143 15.03 -4.33 2.44
C LEU A 143 13.78 -3.45 2.41
N LEU A 144 13.66 -2.57 1.41
CA LEU A 144 12.50 -1.69 1.23
C LEU A 144 11.21 -2.49 1.06
N HIS A 145 11.14 -3.37 0.06
CA HIS A 145 9.92 -4.14 -0.19
C HIS A 145 9.69 -5.21 0.89
N GLY A 146 10.73 -5.75 1.50
CA GLY A 146 10.62 -6.67 2.63
C GLY A 146 10.00 -5.99 3.86
N PHE A 147 10.43 -4.76 4.18
CA PHE A 147 9.82 -3.96 5.24
C PHE A 147 8.34 -3.65 4.96
N LEU A 148 8.01 -3.19 3.75
CA LEU A 148 6.62 -2.89 3.39
C LEU A 148 5.75 -4.17 3.40
N ALA A 149 6.27 -5.29 2.91
CA ALA A 149 5.58 -6.58 2.97
C ALA A 149 5.36 -7.06 4.40
N PHE A 150 6.35 -6.92 5.28
CA PHE A 150 6.22 -7.24 6.70
C PHE A 150 5.07 -6.46 7.34
N VAL A 151 5.04 -5.13 7.14
CA VAL A 151 3.98 -4.28 7.71
C VAL A 151 2.61 -4.65 7.16
N VAL A 152 2.48 -4.86 5.85
CA VAL A 152 1.18 -5.19 5.23
C VAL A 152 0.69 -6.58 5.63
N VAL A 153 1.56 -7.58 5.75
CA VAL A 153 1.18 -8.91 6.24
C VAL A 153 0.62 -8.80 7.66
N ASN A 154 1.30 -8.06 8.54
CA ASN A 154 0.81 -7.83 9.90
C ASN A 154 -0.55 -7.10 9.89
N ALA A 155 -0.67 -6.02 9.12
CA ALA A 155 -1.89 -5.23 9.05
C ALA A 155 -3.10 -5.99 8.47
N THR A 156 -2.87 -6.93 7.54
CA THR A 156 -3.96 -7.58 6.78
C THR A 156 -4.26 -9.00 7.20
N VAL A 157 -3.23 -9.80 7.54
CA VAL A 157 -3.37 -11.23 7.85
C VAL A 157 -3.36 -11.48 9.35
N VAL A 158 -2.50 -10.78 10.10
CA VAL A 158 -2.36 -10.99 11.55
C VAL A 158 -3.44 -10.21 12.31
N PHE A 159 -3.54 -8.91 12.07
CA PHE A 159 -4.42 -8.00 12.80
C PHE A 159 -5.67 -7.59 12.01
N GLY A 160 -5.69 -7.82 10.70
CA GLY A 160 -6.79 -7.41 9.83
C GLY A 160 -8.12 -8.12 10.12
N PRO A 161 -9.24 -7.62 9.53
CA PRO A 161 -10.57 -8.22 9.70
C PRO A 161 -10.59 -9.69 9.29
N ALA A 162 -11.15 -10.55 10.15
CA ALA A 162 -11.07 -12.01 10.01
C ALA A 162 -11.59 -12.50 8.65
N GLU A 163 -12.69 -11.93 8.19
CA GLU A 163 -13.36 -12.24 6.93
C GLU A 163 -12.53 -11.91 5.68
N ARG A 164 -11.48 -11.08 5.80
CA ARG A 164 -10.60 -10.69 4.67
C ARG A 164 -9.21 -11.34 4.71
N ARG A 165 -8.81 -11.98 5.82
CA ARG A 165 -7.45 -12.51 6.01
C ARG A 165 -7.03 -13.50 4.93
N VAL A 166 -7.92 -14.45 4.60
CA VAL A 166 -7.64 -15.47 3.57
C VAL A 166 -7.46 -14.82 2.20
N ALA A 167 -8.33 -13.88 1.83
CA ALA A 167 -8.22 -13.16 0.57
C ALA A 167 -6.88 -12.40 0.45
N TYR A 168 -6.46 -11.71 1.52
CA TYR A 168 -5.16 -11.03 1.54
C TYR A 168 -3.99 -12.00 1.47
N ALA A 169 -4.03 -13.11 2.22
CA ALA A 169 -2.99 -14.13 2.20
C ALA A 169 -2.81 -14.74 0.80
N LEU A 170 -3.92 -15.07 0.12
CA LEU A 170 -3.90 -15.59 -1.24
C LEU A 170 -3.35 -14.56 -2.23
N ALA A 171 -3.77 -13.29 -2.13
CA ALA A 171 -3.30 -12.24 -3.03
C ALA A 171 -1.80 -11.95 -2.84
N LEU A 172 -1.32 -11.90 -1.60
CA LEU A 172 0.11 -11.77 -1.27
C LEU A 172 0.90 -12.98 -1.78
N GLY A 173 0.39 -14.19 -1.57
CA GLY A 173 0.98 -15.43 -2.08
C GLY A 173 1.08 -15.45 -3.60
N LEU A 174 0.05 -14.99 -4.31
CA LEU A 174 0.06 -14.87 -5.77
C LEU A 174 1.13 -13.88 -6.24
N VAL A 175 1.22 -12.69 -5.63
CA VAL A 175 2.25 -11.69 -5.97
C VAL A 175 3.66 -12.25 -5.70
N ALA A 176 3.85 -12.95 -4.58
CA ALA A 176 5.12 -13.59 -4.26
C ALA A 176 5.47 -14.70 -5.26
N ALA A 177 4.51 -15.53 -5.66
CA ALA A 177 4.69 -16.57 -6.67
C ALA A 177 5.06 -15.98 -8.04
N LEU A 178 4.37 -14.91 -8.47
CA LEU A 178 4.71 -14.19 -9.70
C LEU A 178 6.14 -13.63 -9.65
N ALA A 179 6.54 -13.05 -8.53
CA ALA A 179 7.91 -12.54 -8.35
C ALA A 179 8.95 -13.67 -8.35
N TRP A 180 8.63 -14.83 -7.74
CA TRP A 180 9.50 -16.00 -7.69
C TRP A 180 9.73 -16.62 -9.06
N LEU A 181 8.64 -16.95 -9.78
CA LEU A 181 8.70 -17.57 -11.11
C LEU A 181 9.57 -16.75 -12.07
N ARG A 182 9.46 -15.41 -12.00
CA ARG A 182 10.24 -14.49 -12.81
C ARG A 182 11.73 -14.44 -12.45
N ARG A 183 12.09 -14.63 -11.18
CA ARG A 183 13.51 -14.75 -10.79
C ARG A 183 14.10 -16.03 -11.37
N SER A 184 13.37 -17.14 -11.33
CA SER A 184 13.82 -18.43 -11.85
C SER A 184 14.10 -18.39 -13.36
N GLU A 185 13.25 -17.74 -14.15
CA GLU A 185 13.49 -17.53 -15.59
C GLU A 185 14.81 -16.79 -15.87
N SER A 186 15.19 -15.83 -15.03
CA SER A 186 16.42 -15.06 -15.23
C SER A 186 17.71 -15.81 -14.92
N HIS A 187 17.63 -16.90 -14.15
CA HIS A 187 18.79 -17.76 -13.85
C HIS A 187 19.03 -18.82 -14.93
N LEU A 188 17.97 -19.27 -15.62
CA LEU A 188 18.05 -20.30 -16.67
C LEU A 188 18.45 -19.75 -18.05
N GLY A 189 18.25 -18.47 -18.32
CA GLY A 189 18.60 -17.83 -19.61
C GLY A 189 20.05 -17.37 -19.74
N THR A 190 20.92 -17.69 -18.78
CA THR A 190 22.33 -17.25 -18.73
C THR A 190 23.34 -18.40 -18.76
N SER A 191 22.88 -19.62 -19.07
CA SER A 191 23.69 -20.81 -19.34
C SER A 191 23.63 -21.16 -20.82
#